data_AF-A0A183TF32-F1
#
_entry.id   AF-A0A183TF32-F1
#
_cell.length_a   1.000
_cell.length_b   1.000
_cell.length_c   1.000
_cell.angle_alpha   90.00
_cell.angle_beta   90.00
_cell.angle_gamma   90.00
#
_symmetry.space_group_name_H-M   'P 1'
#
loop_
_entity.id
_entity.type
_entity.pdbx_description
1 polymer ?
#
loop_
_entity_poly.entity_id
_entity_poly.type
_entity_poly.pdbx_seq_one_letter_code
_entity_poly.pdbx_strand_id
1 'polypeptide(L)'
;MLTLFTNSVGCRIRISQDYKFVRVISIFASSRDHAVSTVSTPKKMPTVSVILSKTMPLENALILRRWQEKMKKQMGDQGFNEFMSRIKRLGKDVHQTIADLLLHKIEIPDVPEPVQGYIRSLECVLTRVTATHLVEEDCFHPILGYRGRFDSINCFQTPRISFVLTEWKTVHESKRVTSLEKAYDAPLQVAAYIGAYNITRAPQLPEGFTMDGIERSGGIDKVNGRRLLVAMAKFNNVLQYEYLACFSMPSSESGLVGSHPRLTHHLGSPEKENSEDLRDIVNGVRQGLIAYAYADGYPTDILIMGEEQLKHYWTIWCNRVSAFYEQNRSISS
;
A
#
# COMPACT_ATOMS: atom_id res chain seq x y z
N MET A 1 -17.30 -40.46 13.77
CA MET A 1 -18.47 -39.56 13.62
C MET A 1 -17.92 -38.15 13.40
N LEU A 2 -18.07 -37.61 12.19
CA LEU A 2 -17.50 -36.32 11.76
C LEU A 2 -18.18 -35.12 12.44
N THR A 3 -17.39 -34.13 12.87
CA THR A 3 -17.77 -32.71 12.74
C THR A 3 -16.53 -31.82 12.64
N LEU A 4 -16.43 -31.06 11.54
CA LEU A 4 -15.42 -30.04 11.23
C LEU A 4 -15.77 -28.72 11.92
N PHE A 5 -14.80 -28.04 12.57
CA PHE A 5 -14.80 -26.57 12.67
C PHE A 5 -13.38 -25.99 12.65
N THR A 6 -13.17 -25.14 11.65
CA THR A 6 -12.23 -24.01 11.54
C THR A 6 -10.72 -24.28 11.50
N ASN A 7 -10.18 -24.23 10.28
CA ASN A 7 -8.77 -23.99 9.98
C ASN A 7 -8.39 -22.55 10.40
N SER A 8 -7.82 -22.38 11.60
CA SER A 8 -7.03 -21.18 11.93
C SER A 8 -5.56 -21.56 12.01
N VAL A 9 -4.75 -21.09 11.06
CA VAL A 9 -3.29 -21.19 11.15
C VAL A 9 -2.82 -20.01 12.00
N GLY A 10 -2.57 -20.26 13.28
CA GLY A 10 -2.05 -19.26 14.23
C GLY A 10 -0.54 -19.41 14.42
N CYS A 11 0.19 -18.28 14.45
CA CYS A 11 1.59 -18.24 14.85
C CYS A 11 1.70 -18.12 16.38
N ARG A 12 2.60 -18.90 17.00
CA ARG A 12 3.08 -18.70 18.38
C ARG A 12 4.48 -18.13 18.33
N ILE A 13 4.63 -16.84 18.57
CA ILE A 13 5.94 -16.20 18.77
C ILE A 13 6.27 -16.28 20.26
N ARG A 14 7.40 -16.90 20.61
CA ARG A 14 7.92 -16.93 21.97
C ARG A 14 9.00 -15.84 22.09
N ILE A 15 8.68 -14.76 22.79
CA ILE A 15 9.67 -13.74 23.17
C ILE A 15 10.07 -14.01 24.62
N SER A 16 11.37 -14.05 24.91
CA SER A 16 11.86 -14.39 26.23
C SER A 16 11.51 -13.30 27.25
N GLN A 17 10.81 -13.74 28.30
CA GLN A 17 10.59 -13.18 29.63
C GLN A 17 10.34 -11.67 29.77
N ASP A 18 9.11 -11.43 30.25
CA ASP A 18 8.52 -10.24 30.84
C ASP A 18 7.87 -9.21 29.89
N TYR A 19 6.55 -9.07 30.13
CA TYR A 19 5.57 -8.08 29.63
C TYR A 19 4.72 -8.44 28.39
N LYS A 20 3.49 -8.90 28.72
CA LYS A 20 2.15 -8.80 28.08
C LYS A 20 2.04 -8.87 26.53
N PHE A 21 1.33 -9.93 26.10
CA PHE A 21 0.94 -10.30 24.75
C PHE A 21 0.38 -9.15 23.88
N VAL A 22 0.90 -9.01 22.65
CA VAL A 22 0.29 -8.22 21.57
C VAL A 22 -0.12 -9.18 20.45
N ARG A 23 -1.43 -9.29 20.18
CA ARG A 23 -1.95 -9.95 18.97
C ARG A 23 -1.98 -8.92 17.84
N VAL A 24 -1.06 -9.02 16.89
CA VAL A 24 -1.12 -8.26 15.63
C VAL A 24 -1.81 -9.14 14.60
N ILE A 25 -3.02 -8.78 14.17
CA ILE A 25 -3.70 -9.44 13.05
C ILE A 25 -3.03 -8.95 11.77
N SER A 26 -1.90 -9.56 11.41
CA SER A 26 -1.37 -9.49 10.05
C SER A 26 -2.07 -10.56 9.22
N ILE A 27 -2.81 -10.16 8.19
CA ILE A 27 -3.62 -11.08 7.38
C ILE A 27 -2.71 -12.02 6.53
N PHE A 28 -1.42 -11.70 6.37
CA PHE A 28 -0.41 -12.60 5.79
C PHE A 28 0.84 -12.67 6.69
N ALA A 29 0.80 -13.54 7.70
CA ALA A 29 1.96 -13.84 8.53
C ALA A 29 2.91 -14.82 7.80
N SER A 30 4.16 -14.41 7.60
CA SER A 30 5.28 -15.28 7.20
C SER A 30 5.79 -16.08 8.40
N SER A 31 6.26 -17.31 8.17
CA SER A 31 6.67 -18.27 9.19
C SER A 31 8.14 -18.15 9.64
N ARG A 32 8.76 -16.97 9.57
CA ARG A 32 10.17 -16.79 9.96
C ARG A 32 10.35 -15.68 10.99
N ASP A 33 11.01 -16.05 12.09
CA ASP A 33 11.31 -15.18 13.22
C ASP A 33 12.34 -14.11 12.83
N HIS A 34 11.99 -12.83 12.99
CA HIS A 34 12.93 -11.71 12.82
C HIS A 34 12.99 -10.86 14.10
N ALA A 35 14.19 -10.65 14.63
CA ALA A 35 14.45 -9.73 15.72
C ALA A 35 14.29 -8.26 15.25
N VAL A 36 13.55 -7.46 16.01
CA VAL A 36 13.25 -6.06 15.70
C VAL A 36 14.46 -5.17 16.02
N SER A 37 14.98 -4.46 15.01
CA SER A 37 15.96 -3.39 15.17
C SER A 37 15.26 -2.04 15.43
N THR A 38 15.94 -1.16 16.15
CA THR A 38 15.49 0.16 16.63
C THR A 38 14.87 1.06 15.56
N VAL A 39 13.85 1.83 15.98
CA VAL A 39 12.95 2.67 15.16
C VAL A 39 13.74 3.62 14.24
N SER A 40 13.78 3.29 12.95
CA SER A 40 14.26 4.18 11.89
C SER A 40 13.13 5.13 11.46
N THR A 41 13.41 6.43 11.34
CA THR A 41 12.45 7.38 10.75
C THR A 41 12.10 6.94 9.32
N PRO A 42 10.83 7.02 8.85
CA PRO A 42 10.44 6.54 7.52
C PRO A 42 11.34 7.06 6.39
N LYS A 43 11.81 8.32 6.46
CA LYS A 43 12.73 8.92 5.47
C LYS A 43 14.04 8.13 5.26
N LYS A 44 14.51 7.39 6.27
CA LYS A 44 15.72 6.56 6.22
C LYS A 44 15.46 5.13 5.70
N MET A 45 14.20 4.75 5.53
CA MET A 45 13.83 3.44 4.97
C MET A 45 14.09 3.42 3.45
N PRO A 46 14.57 2.28 2.91
CA PRO A 46 14.69 2.09 1.47
C PRO A 46 13.30 2.13 0.81
N THR A 47 13.23 2.63 -0.42
CA THR A 47 11.99 2.58 -1.20
C THR A 47 11.77 1.18 -1.77
N VAL A 48 10.51 0.83 -2.06
CA VAL A 48 10.15 -0.38 -2.81
C VAL A 48 10.98 -0.53 -4.07
N SER A 49 11.11 0.54 -4.86
CA SER A 49 11.93 0.58 -6.08
C SER A 49 13.42 0.29 -5.83
N VAL A 50 13.99 0.80 -4.74
CA VAL A 50 15.40 0.54 -4.37
C VAL A 50 15.61 -0.92 -4.00
N ILE A 51 14.69 -1.51 -3.22
CA ILE A 51 14.77 -2.93 -2.84
C ILE A 51 14.68 -3.80 -4.10
N LEU A 52 13.69 -3.58 -4.96
CA LEU A 52 13.50 -4.34 -6.20
C LEU A 52 14.74 -4.29 -7.09
N SER A 53 15.28 -3.08 -7.31
CA SER A 53 16.47 -2.87 -8.13
C SER A 53 17.70 -3.58 -7.57
N LYS A 54 18.01 -3.42 -6.27
CA LYS A 54 19.20 -4.03 -5.67
C LYS A 54 19.12 -5.55 -5.58
N THR A 55 17.93 -6.11 -5.50
CA THR A 55 17.76 -7.55 -5.34
C THR A 55 17.48 -8.26 -6.66
N MET A 56 17.44 -7.56 -7.80
CA MET A 56 17.03 -8.07 -9.13
C MET A 56 17.55 -9.50 -9.41
N PRO A 57 16.68 -10.46 -9.78
CA PRO A 57 17.15 -11.81 -10.13
C PRO A 57 18.17 -11.76 -11.27
N LEU A 58 19.18 -12.63 -11.22
CA LEU A 58 20.28 -12.64 -12.18
C LEU A 58 19.79 -12.73 -13.64
N GLU A 59 18.79 -13.57 -13.91
CA GLU A 59 18.21 -13.71 -15.25
C GLU A 59 17.64 -12.38 -15.77
N ASN A 60 16.84 -11.67 -14.95
CA ASN A 60 16.28 -10.37 -15.31
C ASN A 60 17.39 -9.31 -15.50
N ALA A 61 18.42 -9.33 -14.65
CA ALA A 61 19.55 -8.42 -14.76
C ALA A 61 20.33 -8.63 -16.08
N LEU A 62 20.51 -9.88 -16.51
CA LEU A 62 21.15 -10.20 -17.79
C LEU A 62 20.30 -9.77 -18.98
N ILE A 63 18.98 -9.96 -18.94
CA ILE A 63 18.06 -9.49 -19.98
C ILE A 63 18.13 -7.96 -20.10
N LEU A 64 18.06 -7.25 -18.97
CA LEU A 64 18.15 -5.79 -18.94
C LEU A 64 19.48 -5.30 -19.49
N ARG A 65 20.60 -5.92 -19.09
CA ARG A 65 21.93 -5.58 -19.58
C ARG A 65 22.06 -5.74 -21.08
N ARG A 66 21.57 -6.85 -21.64
CA ARG A 66 21.59 -7.08 -23.10
C ARG A 66 20.78 -6.03 -23.86
N TRP A 67 19.60 -5.65 -23.33
CA TRP A 67 18.80 -4.58 -23.93
C TRP A 67 19.53 -3.24 -23.88
N GLN A 68 20.16 -2.88 -22.75
CA GLN A 68 20.94 -1.65 -22.62
C GLN A 68 22.13 -1.60 -23.59
N GLU A 69 22.89 -2.70 -23.69
CA GLU A 69 24.02 -2.81 -24.63
C GLU A 69 23.56 -2.68 -26.09
N LYS A 70 22.44 -3.31 -26.45
CA LYS A 70 21.82 -3.16 -27.79
C LYS A 70 21.43 -1.72 -28.07
N MET A 71 20.75 -1.05 -27.15
CA MET A 71 20.33 0.34 -27.31
C MET A 71 21.53 1.26 -27.45
N LYS A 72 22.53 1.16 -26.57
CA LYS A 72 23.77 1.94 -26.65
C LYS A 72 24.51 1.74 -27.97
N LYS A 73 24.55 0.52 -28.51
CA LYS A 73 25.14 0.25 -29.82
C LYS A 73 24.37 0.94 -30.96
N GLN A 74 23.05 1.08 -30.84
CA GLN A 74 22.21 1.69 -31.87
C GLN A 74 22.22 3.23 -31.86
N MET A 75 22.24 3.85 -30.67
CA MET A 75 22.08 5.31 -30.54
C MET A 75 23.25 6.02 -29.84
N GLY A 76 24.31 5.30 -29.47
CA GLY A 76 25.43 5.82 -28.67
C GLY A 76 25.08 6.04 -27.20
N ASP A 77 26.09 6.22 -26.34
CA ASP A 77 25.87 6.46 -24.90
C ASP A 77 25.12 7.77 -24.62
N GLN A 78 25.43 8.85 -25.36
CA GLN A 78 24.71 10.12 -25.22
C GLN A 78 23.25 9.97 -25.63
N GLY A 79 22.97 9.42 -26.80
CA GLY A 79 21.60 9.18 -27.27
C GLY A 79 20.82 8.27 -26.33
N PHE A 80 21.47 7.25 -25.75
CA PHE A 80 20.85 6.37 -24.76
C PHE A 80 20.46 7.13 -23.48
N ASN A 81 21.33 8.00 -22.98
CA ASN A 81 21.04 8.80 -21.79
C ASN A 81 19.90 9.80 -22.03
N GLU A 82 19.88 10.45 -23.20
CA GLU A 82 18.80 11.35 -23.62
C GLU A 82 17.47 10.60 -23.77
N PHE A 83 17.50 9.41 -24.40
CA PHE A 83 16.34 8.52 -24.51
C PHE A 83 15.78 8.14 -23.14
N MET A 84 16.62 7.64 -22.23
CA MET A 84 16.20 7.27 -20.87
C MET A 84 15.63 8.46 -20.09
N SER A 85 16.23 9.65 -20.23
CA SER A 85 15.73 10.89 -19.62
C SER A 85 14.36 11.28 -20.17
N ARG A 86 14.15 11.17 -21.49
CA ARG A 86 12.86 11.43 -22.14
C ARG A 86 11.79 10.46 -21.67
N ILE A 87 12.07 9.16 -21.68
CA ILE A 87 11.13 8.11 -21.23
C ILE A 87 10.72 8.34 -19.77
N LYS A 88 11.69 8.64 -18.89
CA LYS A 88 11.41 8.92 -17.47
C LYS A 88 10.53 10.15 -17.29
N ARG A 89 10.80 11.24 -18.02
CA ARG A 89 10.00 12.47 -17.95
C ARG A 89 8.58 12.24 -18.44
N LEU A 90 8.44 11.60 -19.61
CA LEU A 90 7.15 11.25 -20.18
C LEU A 90 6.33 10.36 -19.23
N GLY A 91 6.95 9.35 -18.62
CA GLY A 91 6.28 8.54 -17.60
C GLY A 91 5.75 9.38 -16.43
N LYS A 92 6.54 10.34 -15.94
CA LYS A 92 6.09 11.26 -14.88
C LYS A 92 4.90 12.13 -15.34
N ASP A 93 4.96 12.65 -16.56
CA ASP A 93 3.89 13.49 -17.12
C ASP A 93 2.58 12.69 -17.30
N VAL A 94 2.69 11.42 -17.71
CA VAL A 94 1.55 10.48 -17.78
C VAL A 94 0.95 10.24 -16.40
N HIS A 95 1.76 9.89 -15.38
CA HIS A 95 1.24 9.65 -14.02
C HIS A 95 0.60 10.91 -13.42
N GLN A 96 1.18 12.09 -13.64
CA GLN A 96 0.59 13.36 -13.19
C GLN A 96 -0.77 13.60 -13.87
N THR A 97 -0.88 13.34 -15.17
CA THR A 97 -2.14 13.48 -15.91
C THR A 97 -3.19 12.50 -15.40
N ILE A 98 -2.82 11.24 -15.12
CA ILE A 98 -3.72 10.25 -14.51
C ILE A 98 -4.19 10.73 -13.14
N ALA A 99 -3.29 11.24 -12.30
CA ALA A 99 -3.65 11.80 -10.99
C ALA A 99 -4.64 12.96 -11.12
N ASP A 100 -4.41 13.88 -12.07
CA ASP A 100 -5.30 15.02 -12.30
C ASP A 100 -6.68 14.60 -12.86
N LEU A 101 -6.75 13.55 -13.68
CA LEU A 101 -8.01 12.93 -14.13
C LEU A 101 -8.78 12.30 -12.97
N LEU A 102 -8.12 11.48 -12.13
CA LEU A 102 -8.74 10.84 -10.97
C LEU A 102 -9.26 11.87 -9.94
N LEU A 103 -8.59 13.02 -9.85
CA LEU A 103 -8.99 14.15 -9.02
C LEU A 103 -9.94 15.13 -9.71
N HIS A 104 -10.45 14.81 -10.90
CA HIS A 104 -11.39 15.62 -11.69
C HIS A 104 -10.91 17.06 -11.95
N LYS A 105 -9.59 17.27 -12.09
CA LYS A 105 -9.01 18.57 -12.42
C LYS A 105 -8.97 18.84 -13.92
N ILE A 106 -8.97 17.79 -14.72
CA ILE A 106 -8.99 17.80 -16.18
C ILE A 106 -9.91 16.68 -16.67
N GLU A 107 -10.38 16.77 -17.91
CA GLU A 107 -11.14 15.71 -18.57
C GLU A 107 -10.32 15.02 -19.66
N ILE A 108 -10.67 13.78 -20.01
CA ILE A 108 -9.97 12.98 -21.04
C ILE A 108 -9.83 13.74 -22.38
N PRO A 109 -10.86 14.45 -22.90
CA PRO A 109 -10.75 15.19 -24.15
C PRO A 109 -9.72 16.32 -24.12
N ASP A 110 -9.41 16.87 -22.93
CA ASP A 110 -8.51 18.00 -22.75
C ASP A 110 -7.04 17.59 -22.58
N VAL A 111 -6.75 16.29 -22.59
CA VAL A 111 -5.38 15.79 -22.41
C VAL A 111 -4.52 16.12 -23.64
N PRO A 112 -3.42 16.89 -23.47
CA PRO A 112 -2.56 17.26 -24.57
C PRO A 112 -1.59 16.14 -24.99
N GLU A 113 -1.06 16.24 -26.21
CA GLU A 113 0.15 15.52 -26.61
C GLU A 113 1.35 15.97 -25.74
N PRO A 114 2.34 15.09 -25.45
CA PRO A 114 2.49 13.72 -25.95
C PRO A 114 1.80 12.64 -25.08
N VAL A 115 0.98 13.04 -24.09
CA VAL A 115 0.39 12.11 -23.10
C VAL A 115 -0.92 11.50 -23.60
N GLN A 116 -1.59 12.17 -24.54
CA GLN A 116 -2.91 11.79 -25.06
C GLN A 116 -3.03 10.32 -25.48
N GLY A 117 -2.02 9.76 -26.16
CA GLY A 117 -2.03 8.34 -26.55
C GLY A 117 -2.18 7.39 -25.37
N TYR A 118 -1.46 7.63 -24.26
CA TYR A 118 -1.56 6.82 -23.05
C TYR A 118 -2.91 6.93 -22.37
N ILE A 119 -3.50 8.14 -22.33
CA ILE A 119 -4.81 8.31 -21.70
C ILE A 119 -5.92 7.67 -22.53
N ARG A 120 -5.86 7.78 -23.87
CA ARG A 120 -6.75 7.03 -24.77
C ARG A 120 -6.66 5.52 -24.51
N SER A 121 -5.45 4.99 -24.32
CA SER A 121 -5.25 3.58 -23.97
C SER A 121 -5.97 3.19 -22.66
N LEU A 122 -5.95 4.07 -21.65
CA LEU A 122 -6.53 3.87 -20.32
C LEU A 122 -8.02 4.22 -20.20
N GLU A 123 -8.63 4.79 -21.25
CA GLU A 123 -9.99 5.35 -21.19
C GLU A 123 -11.01 4.34 -20.65
N CYS A 124 -10.92 3.07 -21.06
CA CYS A 124 -11.86 2.03 -20.61
C CYS A 124 -11.73 1.66 -19.12
N VAL A 125 -10.60 1.96 -18.49
CA VAL A 125 -10.38 1.74 -17.05
C VAL A 125 -10.76 2.99 -16.27
N LEU A 126 -10.28 4.16 -16.71
CA LEU A 126 -10.52 5.44 -16.05
C LEU A 126 -12.03 5.74 -15.97
N THR A 127 -12.78 5.49 -17.03
CA THR A 127 -14.25 5.68 -17.05
C THR A 127 -15.02 4.72 -16.15
N ARG A 128 -14.39 3.65 -15.66
CA ARG A 128 -15.00 2.67 -14.74
C ARG A 128 -14.65 2.92 -13.28
N VAL A 129 -13.76 3.88 -12.99
CA VAL A 129 -13.49 4.32 -11.63
C VAL A 129 -14.72 5.08 -11.14
N THR A 130 -15.34 4.58 -10.07
CA THR A 130 -16.54 5.19 -9.47
C THR A 130 -16.19 6.20 -8.39
N ALA A 131 -15.06 6.00 -7.71
CA ALA A 131 -14.50 6.93 -6.74
C ALA A 131 -12.99 6.68 -6.60
N THR A 132 -12.25 7.73 -6.23
CA THR A 132 -10.83 7.62 -5.91
C THR A 132 -10.61 7.96 -4.44
N HIS A 133 -10.00 7.05 -3.69
CA HIS A 133 -9.76 7.19 -2.26
C HIS A 133 -8.45 7.96 -1.99
N LEU A 134 -7.36 7.56 -2.67
CA LEU A 134 -6.03 8.13 -2.49
C LEU A 134 -5.30 8.15 -3.85
N VAL A 135 -4.45 9.16 -4.05
CA VAL A 135 -3.65 9.34 -5.27
C VAL A 135 -2.25 9.78 -4.88
N GLU A 136 -1.23 9.11 -5.41
CA GLU A 136 0.18 9.50 -5.27
C GLU A 136 0.61 9.66 -3.80
N GLU A 137 0.17 8.73 -2.95
CA GLU A 137 0.35 8.79 -1.49
C GLU A 137 1.56 8.01 -1.00
N ASP A 138 2.23 8.56 0.01
CA ASP A 138 3.36 7.93 0.66
C ASP A 138 2.89 6.84 1.64
N CYS A 139 3.60 5.71 1.66
CA CYS A 139 3.32 4.58 2.54
C CYS A 139 4.62 4.01 3.13
N PHE A 140 4.52 3.30 4.25
CA PHE A 140 5.66 2.58 4.82
C PHE A 140 5.21 1.36 5.62
N HIS A 141 6.11 0.39 5.75
CA HIS A 141 5.87 -0.79 6.56
C HIS A 141 6.82 -0.77 7.77
N PRO A 142 6.34 -0.46 8.98
CA PRO A 142 7.20 -0.21 10.14
C PRO A 142 8.02 -1.45 10.57
N ILE A 143 7.45 -2.65 10.41
CA ILE A 143 8.11 -3.90 10.82
C ILE A 143 9.15 -4.36 9.79
N LEU A 144 8.78 -4.45 8.51
CA LEU A 144 9.67 -4.84 7.42
C LEU A 144 10.62 -3.72 6.97
N GLY A 145 10.43 -2.49 7.46
CA GLY A 145 11.40 -1.40 7.36
C GLY A 145 11.50 -0.70 6.01
N TYR A 146 10.54 -0.85 5.10
CA TYR A 146 10.56 -0.20 3.78
C TYR A 146 9.50 0.90 3.65
N ARG A 147 9.65 1.75 2.63
CA ARG A 147 8.67 2.78 2.26
C ARG A 147 8.37 2.79 0.76
N GLY A 148 7.37 3.55 0.34
CA GLY A 148 7.01 3.69 -1.05
C GLY A 148 6.05 4.85 -1.28
N ARG A 149 5.75 5.11 -2.55
CA ARG A 149 4.66 5.98 -2.99
C ARG A 149 3.88 5.19 -4.01
N PHE A 150 2.60 4.96 -3.75
CA PHE A 150 1.74 4.19 -4.66
C PHE A 150 0.94 5.14 -5.54
N ASP A 151 0.55 4.67 -6.71
CA ASP A 151 -0.10 5.53 -7.70
C ASP A 151 -1.52 5.93 -7.27
N SER A 152 -2.39 4.95 -6.97
CA SER A 152 -3.75 5.26 -6.51
C SER A 152 -4.46 4.10 -5.80
N ILE A 153 -5.48 4.41 -5.01
CA ILE A 153 -6.49 3.46 -4.52
C ILE A 153 -7.84 3.92 -5.04
N ASN A 154 -8.48 3.08 -5.86
CA ASN A 154 -9.72 3.38 -6.55
C ASN A 154 -10.82 2.39 -6.16
N CYS A 155 -12.06 2.85 -6.26
CA CYS A 155 -13.25 2.03 -6.28
C CYS A 155 -13.70 1.87 -7.74
N PHE A 156 -14.12 0.67 -8.10
CA PHE A 156 -14.67 0.36 -9.41
C PHE A 156 -16.14 -0.03 -9.27
N GLN A 157 -16.86 -0.05 -10.40
CA GLN A 157 -18.26 -0.48 -10.42
C GLN A 157 -18.38 -1.97 -10.10
N THR A 158 -18.54 -2.30 -8.83
CA THR A 158 -18.80 -3.64 -8.31
C THR A 158 -20.03 -3.63 -7.39
N PRO A 159 -20.71 -4.77 -7.20
CA PRO A 159 -21.88 -4.84 -6.31
C PRO A 159 -21.60 -4.46 -4.86
N ARG A 160 -20.32 -4.48 -4.45
CA ARG A 160 -19.83 -4.10 -3.12
C ARG A 160 -18.74 -3.05 -3.28
N ILE A 161 -18.60 -2.15 -2.32
CA ILE A 161 -17.49 -1.19 -2.30
C ILE A 161 -16.20 -1.98 -2.02
N SER A 162 -15.25 -1.93 -2.95
CA SER A 162 -13.94 -2.55 -2.77
C SER A 162 -12.84 -1.57 -3.16
N PHE A 163 -11.93 -1.31 -2.22
CA PHE A 163 -10.73 -0.55 -2.48
C PHE A 163 -9.72 -1.41 -3.25
N VAL A 164 -9.29 -0.91 -4.40
CA VAL A 164 -8.33 -1.57 -5.29
C VAL A 164 -7.10 -0.67 -5.42
N LEU A 165 -5.94 -1.14 -4.94
CA LEU A 165 -4.69 -0.45 -5.21
C LEU A 165 -4.34 -0.63 -6.68
N THR A 166 -4.23 0.48 -7.39
CA THR A 166 -4.04 0.52 -8.84
C THR A 166 -2.66 1.07 -9.16
N GLU A 167 -1.86 0.30 -9.90
CA GLU A 167 -0.56 0.69 -10.43
C GLU A 167 -0.69 0.94 -11.95
N TRP A 168 -0.30 2.13 -12.39
CA TRP A 168 -0.30 2.54 -13.78
C TRP A 168 1.10 2.33 -14.36
N LYS A 169 1.20 1.74 -15.56
CA LYS A 169 2.48 1.50 -16.24
C LYS A 169 2.45 2.05 -17.64
N THR A 170 3.47 2.82 -18.02
CA THR A 170 3.64 3.25 -19.42
C THR A 170 4.38 2.18 -20.22
N VAL A 171 3.90 1.95 -21.45
CA VAL A 171 4.55 1.06 -22.41
C VAL A 171 4.84 1.85 -23.68
N HIS A 172 6.13 1.95 -23.99
CA HIS A 172 6.64 2.71 -25.14
C HIS A 172 6.97 1.81 -26.35
N GLU A 173 7.16 0.52 -26.10
CA GLU A 173 7.48 -0.47 -27.14
C GLU A 173 6.24 -1.31 -27.46
N SER A 174 6.20 -1.96 -28.63
CA SER A 174 5.07 -2.78 -29.07
C SER A 174 4.87 -4.09 -28.28
N LYS A 175 5.69 -4.36 -27.25
CA LYS A 175 5.60 -5.59 -26.46
C LYS A 175 4.50 -5.48 -25.42
N ARG A 176 3.43 -6.22 -25.63
CA ARG A 176 2.29 -6.31 -24.70
C ARG A 176 2.64 -7.08 -23.42
N VAL A 177 2.06 -6.64 -22.31
CA VAL A 177 2.13 -7.32 -21.01
C VAL A 177 0.75 -7.84 -20.64
N THR A 178 0.52 -9.13 -20.92
CA THR A 178 -0.81 -9.74 -20.85
C THR A 178 -0.98 -10.74 -19.71
N SER A 179 0.02 -10.91 -18.84
CA SER A 179 -0.04 -11.84 -17.70
C SER A 179 0.88 -11.39 -16.57
N LEU A 180 0.59 -11.84 -15.34
CA LEU A 180 1.34 -11.47 -14.13
C LEU A 180 2.80 -11.95 -14.17
N GLU A 181 3.07 -13.09 -14.81
CA GLU A 181 4.42 -13.65 -14.98
C GLU A 181 5.28 -12.78 -15.90
N LYS A 182 4.64 -12.10 -16.86
CA LYS A 182 5.30 -11.17 -17.80
C LYS A 182 5.38 -9.75 -17.26
N ALA A 183 4.77 -9.47 -16.11
CA ALA A 183 4.69 -8.14 -15.51
C ALA A 183 5.94 -7.75 -14.70
N TYR A 184 6.98 -8.58 -14.70
CA TYR A 184 8.24 -8.37 -13.98
C TYR A 184 7.98 -8.01 -12.50
N ASP A 185 8.41 -6.81 -12.08
CA ASP A 185 8.30 -6.36 -10.69
C ASP A 185 6.95 -5.73 -10.34
N ALA A 186 6.08 -5.43 -11.32
CA ALA A 186 4.84 -4.71 -11.06
C ALA A 186 3.92 -5.43 -10.04
N PRO A 187 3.72 -6.76 -10.09
CA PRO A 187 2.97 -7.47 -9.06
C PRO A 187 3.60 -7.41 -7.67
N LEU A 188 4.93 -7.37 -7.58
CA LEU A 188 5.65 -7.19 -6.32
C LEU A 188 5.45 -5.79 -5.74
N GLN A 189 5.44 -4.76 -6.60
CA GLN A 189 5.16 -3.38 -6.18
C GLN A 189 3.76 -3.27 -5.58
N VAL A 190 2.75 -3.78 -6.27
CA VAL A 190 1.35 -3.77 -5.79
C VAL A 190 1.24 -4.49 -4.45
N ALA A 191 1.80 -5.69 -4.32
CA ALA A 191 1.79 -6.43 -3.06
C ALA A 191 2.51 -5.68 -1.93
N ALA A 192 3.66 -5.06 -2.22
CA ALA A 192 4.41 -4.26 -1.25
C ALA A 192 3.61 -3.05 -0.76
N TYR A 193 3.00 -2.29 -1.68
CA TYR A 193 2.22 -1.11 -1.32
C TYR A 193 0.95 -1.46 -0.55
N ILE A 194 0.25 -2.54 -0.92
CA ILE A 194 -0.91 -3.03 -0.16
C ILE A 194 -0.50 -3.41 1.25
N GLY A 195 0.61 -4.13 1.43
CA GLY A 195 1.11 -4.51 2.75
C GLY A 195 1.49 -3.30 3.61
N ALA A 196 2.17 -2.30 3.04
CA ALA A 196 2.53 -1.06 3.73
C ALA A 196 1.31 -0.20 4.09
N TYR A 197 0.35 -0.08 3.17
CA TYR A 197 -0.88 0.67 3.41
C TYR A 197 -1.73 0.00 4.50
N ASN A 198 -1.96 -1.31 4.40
CA ASN A 198 -2.85 -2.01 5.33
C ASN A 198 -2.37 -2.00 6.78
N ILE A 199 -1.04 -1.93 7.03
CA ILE A 199 -0.48 -1.87 8.39
C ILE A 199 -0.42 -0.45 8.98
N THR A 200 -0.46 0.60 8.14
CA THR A 200 -0.35 2.00 8.59
C THR A 200 -1.63 2.80 8.50
N ARG A 201 -2.62 2.34 7.72
CA ARG A 201 -3.91 3.01 7.60
C ARG A 201 -4.60 3.11 8.97
N ALA A 202 -5.26 4.24 9.20
CA ALA A 202 -6.17 4.35 10.33
C ALA A 202 -7.34 3.37 10.15
N PRO A 203 -7.90 2.80 11.23
CA PRO A 203 -9.19 2.12 11.16
C PRO A 203 -10.21 3.10 10.56
N GLN A 204 -10.83 2.73 9.45
CA GLN A 204 -11.95 3.51 8.91
C GLN A 204 -13.16 3.21 9.80
N LEU A 205 -13.41 4.10 10.78
CA LEU A 205 -14.62 4.08 11.59
C LEU A 205 -15.79 4.57 10.72
N PRO A 206 -16.93 3.87 10.69
CA PRO A 206 -18.13 4.39 10.04
C PRO A 206 -18.57 5.71 10.70
N GLU A 207 -19.01 6.67 9.89
CA GLU A 207 -19.56 7.93 10.40
C GLU A 207 -20.75 7.63 11.35
N GLY A 208 -20.69 8.13 12.59
CA GLY A 208 -21.77 8.00 13.58
C GLY A 208 -21.48 7.16 14.82
N PHE A 209 -20.33 6.47 14.92
CA PHE A 209 -19.94 5.78 16.16
C PHE A 209 -19.13 6.71 17.09
N THR A 210 -19.78 7.27 18.11
CA THR A 210 -19.10 7.95 19.22
C THR A 210 -18.49 6.94 20.19
N MET A 211 -17.21 7.14 20.56
CA MET A 211 -16.48 6.32 21.53
C MET A 211 -17.08 6.48 22.94
N ASP A 212 -17.91 5.53 23.36
CA ASP A 212 -18.27 5.40 24.78
C ASP A 212 -17.20 4.58 25.52
N GLY A 213 -16.51 5.25 26.45
CA GLY A 213 -15.66 4.60 27.47
C GLY A 213 -14.21 4.37 27.07
N ILE A 214 -13.35 5.39 27.27
CA ILE A 214 -11.89 5.21 27.26
C ILE A 214 -11.48 4.65 28.64
N GLU A 215 -11.14 3.36 28.74
CA GLU A 215 -10.33 2.88 29.87
C GLU A 215 -8.87 3.27 29.64
N ARG A 216 -8.42 4.31 30.34
CA ARG A 216 -7.02 4.72 30.38
C ARG A 216 -6.24 3.74 31.27
N SER A 217 -5.59 2.74 30.68
CA SER A 217 -4.52 2.01 31.39
C SER A 217 -3.16 2.52 30.92
N GLY A 218 -2.60 3.45 31.69
CA GLY A 218 -1.25 3.99 31.44
C GLY A 218 -0.21 3.23 32.25
N GLY A 219 0.73 2.56 31.57
CA GLY A 219 1.96 2.09 32.19
C GLY A 219 3.01 3.19 32.14
N ILE A 220 3.54 3.61 33.29
CA ILE A 220 4.69 4.53 33.36
C ILE A 220 5.95 3.67 33.25
N ASP A 221 6.69 3.81 32.14
CA ASP A 221 8.06 3.30 32.06
C ASP A 221 8.99 4.31 32.75
N LYS A 222 9.52 3.92 33.91
CA LYS A 222 10.31 4.80 34.80
C LYS A 222 11.72 5.09 34.30
N VAL A 223 12.14 4.53 33.14
CA VAL A 223 13.52 4.68 32.67
C VAL A 223 13.72 5.87 31.72
N ASN A 224 12.70 6.33 30.99
CA ASN A 224 12.88 7.34 29.93
C ASN A 224 11.84 8.48 29.87
N GLY A 225 10.93 8.61 30.84
CA GLY A 225 9.97 9.72 30.90
C GLY A 225 8.97 9.81 29.74
N ARG A 226 8.93 8.80 28.85
CA ARG A 226 7.98 8.72 27.72
C ARG A 226 6.73 7.97 28.16
N ARG A 227 5.57 8.61 28.05
CA ARG A 227 4.27 7.94 28.23
C ARG A 227 3.87 7.23 26.93
N LEU A 228 3.77 5.91 26.97
CA LEU A 228 3.09 5.14 25.94
C LEU A 228 1.59 5.11 26.28
N LEU A 229 0.78 5.84 25.51
CA LEU A 229 -0.67 5.81 25.63
C LEU A 229 -1.22 4.77 24.65
N VAL A 230 -1.53 3.59 25.16
CA VAL A 230 -2.28 2.58 24.42
C VAL A 230 -3.76 2.82 24.69
N ALA A 231 -4.47 3.39 23.72
CA ALA A 231 -5.92 3.49 23.78
C ALA A 231 -6.52 2.15 23.34
N MET A 232 -7.17 1.45 24.27
CA MET A 232 -7.93 0.24 23.97
C MET A 232 -9.39 0.63 23.73
N ALA A 233 -9.86 0.51 22.49
CA ALA A 233 -11.29 0.59 22.21
C ALA A 233 -11.89 -0.82 22.29
N LYS A 234 -12.87 -1.01 23.17
CA LYS A 234 -13.60 -2.28 23.32
C LYS A 234 -14.91 -2.15 22.53
N PHE A 235 -14.99 -2.81 21.38
CA PHE A 235 -16.25 -2.89 20.63
C PHE A 235 -17.09 -4.03 21.19
N ASN A 236 -18.15 -3.70 21.92
CA ASN A 236 -19.14 -4.69 22.34
C ASN A 236 -19.87 -5.19 21.08
N ASN A 237 -19.66 -6.46 20.74
CA ASN A 237 -20.26 -7.24 19.62
C ASN A 237 -19.43 -7.50 18.36
N VAL A 238 -18.12 -7.21 18.35
CA VAL A 238 -17.21 -7.77 17.34
C VAL A 238 -15.99 -8.35 18.04
N LEU A 239 -15.71 -9.64 17.84
CA LEU A 239 -14.50 -10.33 18.33
C LEU A 239 -13.26 -9.85 17.55
N GLN A 240 -12.96 -8.57 17.59
CA GLN A 240 -11.71 -8.01 17.06
C GLN A 240 -11.21 -6.94 18.02
N TYR A 241 -10.06 -7.22 18.63
CA TYR A 241 -9.28 -6.22 19.37
C TYR A 241 -8.33 -5.58 18.36
N GLU A 242 -8.57 -4.32 18.01
CA GLU A 242 -7.60 -3.51 17.29
C GLU A 242 -6.77 -2.70 18.29
N TYR A 243 -5.45 -2.72 18.12
CA TYR A 243 -4.52 -1.96 18.95
C TYR A 243 -4.15 -0.66 18.25
N LEU A 244 -4.53 0.48 18.83
CA LEU A 244 -4.00 1.78 18.48
C LEU A 244 -2.65 1.99 19.17
N ALA A 245 -1.57 2.04 18.38
CA ALA A 245 -0.28 2.54 18.85
C ALA A 245 -0.14 4.02 18.46
N CYS A 246 -0.65 4.93 19.29
CA CYS A 246 -0.37 6.35 19.14
C CYS A 246 0.94 6.71 19.83
N PHE A 247 1.90 7.21 19.06
CA PHE A 247 3.13 7.79 19.59
C PHE A 247 2.92 9.30 19.79
N SER A 248 2.66 9.74 21.02
CA SER A 248 2.69 11.16 21.33
C SER A 248 4.15 11.62 21.48
N MET A 249 4.61 12.52 20.61
CA MET A 249 5.76 13.36 20.94
C MET A 249 5.31 14.43 21.94
N PRO A 250 6.13 14.81 22.93
CA PRO A 250 5.72 15.78 23.94
C PRO A 250 5.56 17.17 23.30
N SER A 251 4.32 17.60 23.09
CA SER A 251 4.00 19.01 22.91
C SER A 251 3.99 19.66 24.29
N SER A 252 4.80 20.70 24.46
CA SER A 252 4.80 21.58 25.62
C SER A 252 3.38 22.06 25.93
N GLU A 253 2.94 21.82 27.18
CA GLU A 253 1.68 22.30 27.72
C GLU A 253 1.57 23.82 27.60
N SER A 254 0.44 24.31 27.09
CA SER A 254 -0.17 25.51 27.63
C SER A 254 -1.68 25.29 27.61
N GLY A 255 -2.27 25.26 28.80
CA GLY A 255 -3.71 25.09 28.97
C GLY A 255 -4.47 26.35 28.60
N LEU A 256 -5.75 26.18 28.31
CA LEU A 256 -6.82 27.03 28.82
C LEU A 256 -8.17 26.33 28.56
N VAL A 257 -9.01 26.39 29.58
CA VAL A 257 -10.35 25.82 29.71
C VAL A 257 -11.33 26.59 28.83
N GLY A 258 -12.25 25.89 28.17
CA GLY A 258 -13.32 26.51 27.37
C GLY A 258 -14.56 25.63 27.21
N SER A 259 -15.65 26.12 27.79
CA SER A 259 -17.05 25.71 27.87
C SER A 259 -17.69 24.88 26.73
N HIS A 260 -18.49 23.88 27.13
CA HIS A 260 -19.52 23.22 26.30
C HIS A 260 -20.62 24.18 25.84
N PRO A 261 -21.18 23.97 24.64
CA PRO A 261 -22.60 24.19 24.38
C PRO A 261 -23.32 22.85 24.14
N ARG A 262 -24.44 22.67 24.84
CA ARG A 262 -25.46 21.65 24.55
C ARG A 262 -26.13 21.98 23.22
N LEU A 263 -26.33 20.97 22.37
CA LEU A 263 -27.37 20.96 21.36
C LEU A 263 -28.03 19.57 21.34
N THR A 264 -29.36 19.57 21.48
CA THR A 264 -30.24 18.40 21.55
C THR A 264 -31.07 18.27 20.27
N HIS A 265 -31.36 17.01 19.92
CA HIS A 265 -32.29 16.47 18.91
C HIS A 265 -31.73 16.39 17.46
N HIS A 266 -31.91 15.31 16.69
CA HIS A 266 -33.02 14.37 16.60
C HIS A 266 -32.57 12.91 16.37
N LEU A 267 -33.27 11.98 17.01
CA LEU A 267 -33.14 10.53 16.83
C LEU A 267 -33.83 10.12 15.51
N GLY A 268 -33.05 9.93 14.44
CA GLY A 268 -33.44 9.17 13.27
C GLY A 268 -32.69 7.83 13.31
N SER A 269 -33.40 6.71 13.41
CA SER A 269 -32.78 5.39 13.37
C SER A 269 -32.06 5.19 12.03
N PRO A 270 -30.78 4.80 11.99
CA PRO A 270 -30.18 4.32 10.76
C PRO A 270 -30.75 2.92 10.50
N GLU A 271 -31.47 2.79 9.39
CA GLU A 271 -31.75 1.48 8.80
C GLU A 271 -30.45 0.71 8.60
N LYS A 272 -30.53 -0.61 8.69
CA LYS A 272 -29.41 -1.55 8.61
C LYS A 272 -28.59 -1.36 7.32
N GLU A 273 -27.59 -0.48 7.35
CA GLU A 273 -26.48 -0.56 6.39
C GLU A 273 -25.80 -1.92 6.56
N ASN A 274 -25.68 -2.64 5.44
CA ASN A 274 -25.31 -4.04 5.42
C ASN A 274 -23.97 -4.30 6.13
N SER A 275 -24.00 -5.06 7.22
CA SER A 275 -22.83 -5.41 8.04
C SER A 275 -21.67 -6.10 7.29
N GLU A 276 -21.87 -6.52 6.04
CA GLU A 276 -20.83 -7.09 5.18
C GLU A 276 -20.06 -6.00 4.41
N ASP A 277 -20.74 -4.95 3.93
CA ASP A 277 -20.09 -3.85 3.21
C ASP A 277 -19.21 -3.04 4.16
N LEU A 278 -19.65 -2.86 5.41
CA LEU A 278 -18.83 -2.28 6.48
C LEU A 278 -17.60 -3.15 6.81
N ARG A 279 -17.72 -4.47 6.71
CA ARG A 279 -16.57 -5.37 6.94
C ARG A 279 -15.50 -5.21 5.88
N ASP A 280 -15.87 -4.99 4.62
CA ASP A 280 -14.89 -4.83 3.55
C ASP A 280 -14.14 -3.49 3.62
N ILE A 281 -14.80 -2.43 4.10
CA ILE A 281 -14.16 -1.14 4.42
C ILE A 281 -13.18 -1.30 5.61
N VAL A 282 -13.60 -2.04 6.64
CA VAL A 282 -12.74 -2.35 7.80
C VAL A 282 -11.57 -3.27 7.40
N ASN A 283 -11.71 -4.15 6.40
CA ASN A 283 -10.74 -5.21 6.10
C ASN A 283 -9.54 -4.85 5.20
N GLY A 284 -9.39 -3.60 4.76
CA GLY A 284 -8.18 -3.18 4.02
C GLY A 284 -8.26 -3.43 2.54
N VAL A 285 -7.23 -2.98 1.85
CA VAL A 285 -7.11 -3.24 0.42
C VAL A 285 -6.77 -4.71 0.24
N ARG A 286 -7.63 -5.43 -0.48
CA ARG A 286 -7.51 -6.88 -0.72
C ARG A 286 -7.42 -7.23 -2.20
N GLN A 287 -7.37 -6.22 -3.06
CA GLN A 287 -7.28 -6.36 -4.50
C GLN A 287 -6.25 -5.39 -5.05
N GLY A 288 -5.51 -5.85 -6.06
CA GLY A 288 -4.59 -5.04 -6.84
C GLY A 288 -4.99 -5.01 -8.31
N LEU A 289 -4.69 -3.92 -8.98
CA LEU A 289 -4.86 -3.77 -10.42
C LEU A 289 -3.59 -3.17 -11.02
N ILE A 290 -3.11 -3.73 -12.12
CA ILE A 290 -2.01 -3.16 -12.91
C ILE A 290 -2.57 -2.84 -14.30
N ALA A 291 -2.47 -1.59 -14.73
CA ALA A 291 -2.93 -1.15 -16.04
C ALA A 291 -1.75 -0.67 -16.89
N TYR A 292 -1.58 -1.26 -18.06
CA TYR A 292 -0.53 -0.91 -19.01
C TYR A 292 -1.05 0.02 -20.10
N ALA A 293 -0.66 1.29 -20.01
CA ALA A 293 -0.98 2.35 -20.95
C ALA A 293 -0.01 2.36 -22.13
N TYR A 294 -0.55 2.27 -23.35
CA TYR A 294 0.24 2.23 -24.58
C TYR A 294 0.30 3.59 -25.27
N ALA A 295 1.49 3.96 -25.73
CA ALA A 295 1.76 5.27 -26.35
C ALA A 295 0.93 5.54 -27.62
N ASP A 296 0.59 4.48 -28.35
CA ASP A 296 -0.15 4.52 -29.62
C ASP A 296 -1.67 4.56 -29.42
N GLY A 297 -2.16 4.52 -28.18
CA GLY A 297 -3.58 4.44 -27.88
C GLY A 297 -4.18 3.04 -28.01
N TYR A 298 -3.35 1.99 -28.16
CA TYR A 298 -3.83 0.62 -28.11
C TYR A 298 -4.57 0.36 -26.79
N PRO A 299 -5.71 -0.35 -26.78
CA PRO A 299 -6.47 -0.58 -25.55
C PRO A 299 -5.63 -1.18 -24.42
N THR A 300 -5.75 -0.62 -23.22
CA THR A 300 -4.97 -1.04 -22.05
C THR A 300 -5.11 -2.53 -21.75
N ASP A 301 -4.00 -3.16 -21.41
CA ASP A 301 -4.00 -4.47 -20.77
C ASP A 301 -4.14 -4.29 -19.26
N ILE A 302 -5.01 -5.08 -18.64
CA ILE A 302 -5.33 -5.00 -17.21
C ILE A 302 -5.02 -6.34 -16.57
N LEU A 303 -4.22 -6.32 -15.51
CA LEU A 303 -3.94 -7.49 -14.68
C LEU A 303 -4.56 -7.29 -13.31
N ILE A 304 -5.54 -8.13 -12.96
CA ILE A 304 -6.20 -8.10 -11.66
C ILE A 304 -5.52 -9.11 -10.73
N MET A 305 -5.25 -8.68 -9.51
CA MET A 305 -4.66 -9.49 -8.46
C MET A 305 -5.68 -9.69 -7.34
N GLY A 306 -6.23 -10.89 -7.26
CA GLY A 306 -7.03 -11.33 -6.13
C GLY A 306 -6.16 -11.73 -4.92
N GLU A 307 -6.81 -12.18 -3.86
CA GLU A 307 -6.14 -12.49 -2.60
C GLU A 307 -5.04 -13.57 -2.73
N GLU A 308 -5.27 -14.60 -3.55
CA GLU A 308 -4.28 -15.66 -3.78
C GLU A 308 -3.03 -15.15 -4.50
N GLN A 309 -3.20 -14.34 -5.54
CA GLN A 309 -2.08 -13.72 -6.25
C GLN A 309 -1.33 -12.75 -5.33
N LEU A 310 -2.06 -11.95 -4.54
CA LEU A 310 -1.45 -11.04 -3.57
C LEU A 310 -0.64 -11.79 -2.51
N LYS A 311 -1.16 -12.89 -1.94
CA LYS A 311 -0.41 -13.76 -1.01
C LYS A 311 0.88 -14.29 -1.64
N HIS A 312 0.79 -14.75 -2.89
CA HIS A 312 1.94 -15.27 -3.63
C HIS A 312 3.03 -14.20 -3.79
N TYR A 313 2.68 -13.04 -4.37
CA TYR A 313 3.64 -11.97 -4.62
C TYR A 313 4.11 -11.28 -3.33
N TRP A 314 3.28 -11.22 -2.28
CA TRP A 314 3.69 -10.77 -0.95
C TRP A 314 4.79 -11.66 -0.36
N THR A 315 4.66 -12.98 -0.50
CA THR A 315 5.66 -13.94 -0.04
C THR A 315 7.00 -13.71 -0.74
N ILE A 316 6.96 -13.52 -2.07
CA ILE A 316 8.16 -13.20 -2.85
C ILE A 316 8.73 -11.86 -2.38
N TRP A 317 7.92 -10.81 -2.25
CA TRP A 317 8.34 -9.51 -1.76
C TRP A 317 9.05 -9.58 -0.40
N CYS A 318 8.53 -10.33 0.56
CA CYS A 318 9.17 -10.55 1.86
C CYS A 318 10.59 -11.12 1.71
N ASN A 319 10.78 -12.09 0.80
CA ASN A 319 12.11 -12.64 0.51
C ASN A 319 13.06 -11.59 -0.08
N ARG A 320 12.55 -10.70 -0.94
CA ARG A 320 13.31 -9.57 -1.51
C ARG A 320 13.78 -8.61 -0.42
N VAL A 321 12.89 -8.27 0.52
CA VAL A 321 13.21 -7.41 1.66
C VAL A 321 14.31 -8.05 2.53
N SER A 322 14.20 -9.34 2.85
CA SER A 322 15.22 -10.07 3.63
C SER A 322 16.59 -10.01 2.92
N ALA A 323 16.62 -10.38 1.64
CA ALA A 323 17.85 -10.37 0.85
C ALA A 323 18.49 -8.97 0.79
N PHE A 324 17.69 -7.90 0.67
CA PHE A 324 18.20 -6.54 0.69
C PHE A 324 18.90 -6.19 2.00
N TYR A 325 18.29 -6.53 3.15
CA TYR A 325 18.89 -6.22 4.45
C TYR A 325 20.10 -7.10 4.77
N GLU A 326 20.10 -8.36 4.34
CA GLU A 326 21.26 -9.26 4.46
C GLU A 326 22.47 -8.70 3.70
N GLN A 327 22.27 -8.30 2.43
CA GLN A 327 23.32 -7.71 1.60
C GLN A 327 23.89 -6.40 2.17
N ASN A 328 23.04 -5.52 2.72
CA ASN A 328 23.53 -4.25 3.27
C ASN A 328 24.23 -4.42 4.63
N ARG A 329 23.89 -5.45 5.41
CA ARG A 329 24.63 -5.78 6.65
C ARG A 329 26.04 -6.26 6.34
N SER A 330 26.22 -7.12 5.34
CA SER A 330 27.55 -7.62 4.93
C SER A 330 28.47 -6.57 4.32
N ILE A 331 27.92 -5.45 3.83
CA ILE A 331 28.72 -4.32 3.29
C ILE A 331 29.18 -3.37 4.42
N SER A 332 28.48 -3.39 5.56
CA SER A 332 28.75 -2.49 6.69
C SER A 332 29.66 -3.12 7.76
N SER A 333 30.06 -4.38 7.57
CA SER A 333 30.97 -5.16 8.42
C SER A 333 32.35 -5.28 7.78
#